data_AF-A0A7I7K2H2-F1
#
_entry.id   AF-A0A7I7K2H2-F1
#
_cell.length_a   1.000
_cell.length_b   1.000
_cell.length_c   1.000
_cell.angle_alpha   90.00
_cell.angle_beta   90.00
_cell.angle_gamma   90.00
#
_symmetry.space_group_name_H-M   'P 1'
#
loop_
_entity.id
_entity.type
_entity.pdbx_description
1 polymer ?
#
loop_
_entity_poly.entity_id
_entity_poly.type
_entity_poly.pdbx_seq_one_letter_code
_entity_poly.pdbx_strand_id
1 'polypeptide(L)'
;MALLFRSQRSFHIEGRSLRSYCGRVGTQVIPGGVVHELPDDLRTALTGNATALAAWQDITPLARNEFICWVEDAKQQKTRERRIRRTQEELEEGMRRPCCWPGCKHRERNGKA
;
A
#
# COMPACT_ATOMS: atom_id res chain seq x y z
N MET A 1 23.08 -26.62 -4.21
CA MET A 1 22.15 -25.74 -4.95
C MET A 1 22.13 -24.38 -4.26
N ALA A 2 23.23 -23.64 -4.45
CA ALA A 2 23.52 -22.40 -3.74
C ALA A 2 23.25 -21.18 -4.65
N LEU A 3 22.53 -20.22 -4.08
CA LEU A 3 22.73 -18.76 -4.12
C LEU A 3 23.32 -18.13 -5.39
N LEU A 4 22.54 -17.25 -6.04
CA LEU A 4 22.94 -15.93 -6.61
C LEU A 4 21.62 -15.13 -6.75
N PHE A 5 21.27 -14.09 -5.97
CA PHE A 5 21.97 -12.86 -5.59
C PHE A 5 22.51 -12.07 -6.80
N ARG A 6 21.70 -11.12 -7.26
CA ARG A 6 22.01 -9.83 -7.93
C ARG A 6 20.71 -9.36 -8.59
N SER A 7 20.25 -8.14 -8.35
CA SER A 7 20.99 -6.96 -8.76
C SER A 7 20.67 -5.77 -7.86
N GLN A 8 21.74 -5.13 -7.37
CA GLN A 8 21.68 -3.79 -6.81
C GLN A 8 20.96 -2.89 -7.80
N ARG A 9 19.83 -2.30 -7.41
CA ARG A 9 19.38 -1.06 -8.03
C ARG A 9 19.67 0.05 -7.04
N SER A 10 20.72 0.77 -7.40
CA SER A 10 21.29 1.92 -6.73
C SER A 10 20.24 2.74 -6.00
N PHE A 11 20.38 2.74 -4.67
CA PHE A 11 20.00 3.88 -3.85
C PHE A 11 20.62 5.13 -4.47
N HIS A 12 19.79 5.93 -5.12
CA HIS A 12 20.09 7.34 -5.30
C HIS A 12 19.26 8.08 -4.26
N ILE A 13 19.80 8.10 -3.04
CA ILE A 13 19.43 9.05 -2.01
C ILE A 13 20.09 10.38 -2.35
N GLU A 14 19.49 11.13 -3.28
CA GLU A 14 19.87 12.52 -3.45
C GLU A 14 19.28 13.31 -2.30
N GLY A 15 20.16 13.70 -1.38
CA GLY A 15 19.87 14.63 -0.32
C GLY A 15 19.27 15.91 -0.90
N ARG A 16 18.08 16.27 -0.42
CA ARG A 16 17.58 17.63 -0.56
C ARG A 16 16.86 18.08 0.68
N SER A 17 17.59 18.90 1.44
CA SER A 17 17.08 19.96 2.30
C SER A 17 16.32 19.53 3.55
N LEU A 18 17.06 19.52 4.66
CA LEU A 18 16.49 19.76 6.00
C LEU A 18 15.87 21.16 6.01
N ARG A 19 14.60 21.24 5.58
CA ARG A 19 13.75 22.38 5.89
C ARG A 19 12.99 22.02 7.16
N SER A 20 13.44 22.62 8.25
CA SER A 20 12.80 22.57 9.56
C SER A 20 11.30 22.84 9.44
N TYR A 21 10.50 21.86 9.81
CA TYR A 21 9.11 22.07 10.18
C TYR A 21 8.90 21.47 11.57
N CYS A 22 9.03 22.31 12.59
CA CYS A 22 8.26 22.13 13.81
C CYS A 22 6.81 22.39 13.42
N GLY A 23 6.03 21.33 13.23
CA GLY A 23 4.68 21.49 12.70
C GLY A 23 3.86 20.23 12.90
N ARG A 24 3.14 20.21 14.03
CA ARG A 24 1.90 19.44 14.27
C ARG A 24 1.97 17.97 13.85
N VAL A 25 2.08 17.07 14.82
CA VAL A 25 1.61 15.68 14.66
C VAL A 25 0.08 15.76 14.53
N GLY A 26 -0.38 16.22 13.37
CA GLY A 26 -1.77 16.10 12.99
C GLY A 26 -2.00 14.62 12.80
N THR A 27 -2.98 14.08 13.52
CA THR A 27 -3.51 12.74 13.32
C THR A 27 -3.89 12.65 11.84
N GLN A 28 -2.99 12.16 11.00
CA GLN A 28 -3.24 12.06 9.57
C GLN A 28 -4.34 11.03 9.41
N VAL A 29 -5.56 11.50 9.09
CA VAL A 29 -6.69 10.63 8.82
C VAL A 29 -6.37 9.91 7.52
N ILE A 30 -5.86 8.68 7.62
CA ILE A 30 -5.59 7.84 6.45
C ILE A 30 -6.94 7.47 5.83
N PRO A 31 -7.22 7.90 4.59
CA PRO A 31 -8.50 7.64 3.98
C PRO A 31 -8.62 6.16 3.60
N GLY A 32 -9.81 5.59 3.86
CA GLY A 32 -10.17 4.24 3.46
C GLY A 32 -10.53 4.10 1.99
N GLY A 33 -11.08 2.95 1.65
CA GLY A 33 -11.65 2.66 0.33
C GLY A 33 -13.07 3.22 0.20
N VAL A 34 -13.67 2.99 -0.98
CA VAL A 34 -15.06 3.39 -1.27
C VAL A 34 -16.07 2.47 -0.59
N VAL A 35 -15.77 1.16 -0.53
CA VAL A 35 -16.66 0.14 0.04
C VAL A 35 -16.12 -0.37 1.37
N HIS A 36 -14.80 -0.45 1.51
CA HIS A 36 -14.14 -0.98 2.69
C HIS A 36 -13.44 0.10 3.49
N GLU A 37 -13.61 0.06 4.82
CA GLU A 37 -12.87 0.89 5.75
C GLU A 37 -11.42 0.42 5.88
N LEU A 38 -10.52 1.32 6.27
CA LEU A 38 -9.11 0.97 6.44
C LEU A 38 -8.91 0.17 7.74
N PRO A 39 -8.43 -1.09 7.68
CA PRO A 39 -8.20 -1.86 8.89
C PRO A 39 -6.95 -1.37 9.65
N ASP A 40 -6.96 -1.52 10.98
CA ASP A 40 -5.97 -0.91 11.88
C ASP A 40 -4.54 -1.43 11.67
N ASP A 41 -4.40 -2.68 11.26
CA ASP A 41 -3.11 -3.29 10.96
C ASP A 41 -2.49 -2.71 9.69
N LEU A 42 -3.29 -2.49 8.65
CA LEU A 42 -2.84 -1.79 7.44
C LEU A 42 -2.56 -0.31 7.73
N ARG A 43 -3.39 0.35 8.55
CA ARG A 43 -3.15 1.72 9.02
C ARG A 43 -1.80 1.85 9.72
N THR A 44 -1.51 0.92 10.64
CA THR A 44 -0.25 0.89 11.40
C THR A 44 0.94 0.70 10.47
N ALA A 45 0.83 -0.22 9.51
CA ALA A 45 1.86 -0.46 8.51
C ALA A 45 2.12 0.78 7.63
N LEU A 46 1.07 1.45 7.15
CA LEU A 46 1.22 2.67 6.36
C LEU A 46 1.81 3.82 7.19
N THR A 47 1.41 3.96 8.46
CA THR A 47 1.94 5.00 9.35
C THR A 47 3.44 4.83 9.60
N GLY A 48 3.93 3.59 9.63
CA GLY A 48 5.36 3.28 9.76
C GLY A 48 6.19 3.59 8.51
N ASN A 49 5.57 3.92 7.38
CA ASN A 49 6.26 4.13 6.11
C ASN A 49 5.70 5.36 5.37
N ALA A 50 6.44 6.48 5.48
CA ALA A 50 6.02 7.76 4.90
C ALA A 50 5.87 7.72 3.37
N THR A 51 6.70 6.95 2.66
CA THR A 51 6.64 6.81 1.21
C THR A 51 5.38 6.06 0.79
N ALA A 52 5.11 4.91 1.41
CA ALA A 52 3.90 4.13 1.16
C ALA A 52 2.64 4.92 1.55
N LEU A 53 2.69 5.70 2.63
CA LEU A 53 1.58 6.56 3.06
C LEU A 53 1.28 7.68 2.05
N ALA A 54 2.32 8.35 1.53
CA ALA A 54 2.15 9.36 0.50
C ALA A 54 1.57 8.75 -0.78
N ALA A 55 2.08 7.59 -1.21
CA ALA A 55 1.53 6.84 -2.33
C ALA A 55 0.05 6.47 -2.10
N TRP A 56 -0.30 5.98 -0.91
CA TRP A 56 -1.68 5.64 -0.53
C TRP A 56 -2.65 6.82 -0.61
N GLN A 57 -2.19 8.02 -0.24
CA GLN A 57 -3.00 9.24 -0.35
C GLN A 57 -3.18 9.65 -1.82
N ASP A 58 -2.15 9.43 -2.66
CA ASP A 58 -2.15 9.77 -4.09
C ASP A 58 -2.95 8.78 -4.97
N ILE A 59 -3.12 7.51 -4.54
CA ILE A 59 -3.91 6.55 -5.32
C ILE A 59 -5.42 6.85 -5.26
N THR A 60 -6.15 6.38 -6.27
CA THR A 60 -7.60 6.58 -6.36
C THR A 60 -8.33 5.83 -5.23
N PRO A 61 -9.52 6.30 -4.79
CA PRO A 61 -10.32 5.58 -3.80
C PRO A 61 -10.64 4.12 -4.19
N LEU A 62 -10.75 3.85 -5.49
CA LEU A 62 -10.93 2.49 -6.02
C LEU A 62 -9.68 1.62 -5.81
N ALA A 63 -8.50 2.17 -6.05
CA ALA A 63 -7.24 1.47 -5.79
C ALA A 63 -7.07 1.13 -4.30
N ARG A 64 -7.38 2.07 -3.40
CA ARG A 64 -7.40 1.81 -1.95
C ARG A 64 -8.34 0.66 -1.61
N ASN A 65 -9.53 0.66 -2.21
CA ASN A 65 -10.53 -0.40 -2.02
C ASN A 65 -10.03 -1.78 -2.49
N GLU A 66 -9.28 -1.85 -3.59
CA GLU A 66 -8.69 -3.11 -4.07
C GLU A 66 -7.64 -3.64 -3.10
N PHE A 67 -6.73 -2.79 -2.59
CA PHE A 67 -5.73 -3.19 -1.58
C PHE A 67 -6.38 -3.64 -0.28
N ILE A 68 -7.37 -2.89 0.23
CA ILE A 68 -8.09 -3.27 1.45
C ILE A 68 -8.77 -4.64 1.27
N CYS A 69 -9.55 -4.81 0.20
CA CYS A 69 -10.24 -6.08 -0.05
C CYS A 69 -9.26 -7.25 -0.19
N TRP A 70 -8.09 -7.01 -0.77
CA TRP A 70 -7.06 -8.03 -0.90
C TRP A 70 -6.45 -8.40 0.45
N VAL A 71 -6.20 -7.45 1.35
CA VAL A 71 -5.73 -7.75 2.71
C VAL A 71 -6.81 -8.48 3.51
N GLU A 72 -8.06 -8.05 3.44
CA GLU A 72 -9.19 -8.64 4.18
C GLU A 72 -9.58 -10.04 3.71
N ASP A 73 -9.38 -10.37 2.44
CA ASP A 73 -9.64 -11.70 1.89
C ASP A 73 -8.74 -12.79 2.54
N ALA A 74 -7.64 -12.40 3.20
CA ALA A 74 -6.76 -13.34 3.89
C ALA A 74 -7.39 -13.89 5.18
N LYS A 75 -7.87 -15.13 5.13
CA LYS A 75 -8.42 -15.84 6.30
C LYS A 75 -7.39 -16.24 7.37
N GLN A 76 -6.11 -16.30 7.00
CA GLN A 76 -5.02 -16.68 7.91
C GLN A 76 -4.17 -15.45 8.25
N GLN A 77 -3.88 -15.26 9.54
CA GLN A 77 -3.09 -14.13 10.05
C GLN A 77 -1.73 -13.99 9.37
N LYS A 78 -0.99 -15.10 9.21
CA LYS A 78 0.30 -15.14 8.50
C LYS A 78 0.21 -14.63 7.06
N THR A 79 -0.88 -14.92 6.36
CA THR A 79 -1.11 -14.46 4.99
C THR A 79 -1.47 -12.97 4.98
N ARG A 80 -2.24 -12.52 5.96
CA ARG A 80 -2.61 -11.11 6.14
C ARG A 80 -1.37 -10.24 6.33
N GLU A 81 -0.49 -10.60 7.26
CA GLU A 81 0.80 -9.91 7.48
C GLU A 81 1.67 -9.85 6.22
N ARG A 82 1.77 -10.98 5.50
CA ARG A 82 2.50 -11.01 4.23
C ARG A 82 1.90 -10.08 3.18
N ARG A 83 0.57 -10.01 3.06
CA ARG A 83 -0.12 -9.11 2.12
C ARG A 83 0.07 -7.64 2.51
N ILE A 84 0.07 -7.31 3.80
CA ILE A 84 0.32 -5.95 4.29
C ILE A 84 1.75 -5.51 3.95
N ARG A 85 2.74 -6.34 4.24
CA ARG A 85 4.14 -6.05 3.88
C ARG A 85 4.29 -5.82 2.37
N ARG A 86 3.69 -6.71 1.58
CA ARG A 86 3.70 -6.59 0.12
C ARG A 86 2.97 -5.34 -0.38
N THR A 87 1.90 -4.91 0.29
CA THR A 87 1.20 -3.66 -0.03
C THR A 87 2.14 -2.47 0.11
N GLN A 88 2.97 -2.42 1.16
CA GLN A 88 3.98 -1.38 1.31
C GLN A 88 5.01 -1.42 0.17
N GLU A 89 5.57 -2.60 -0.11
CA GLU A 89 6.55 -2.82 -1.21
C GLU A 89 5.97 -2.34 -2.56
N GLU A 90 4.74 -2.74 -2.88
CA GLU A 90 4.08 -2.39 -4.14
C GLU A 90 3.76 -0.88 -4.23
N LEU A 91 3.35 -0.25 -3.13
CA LEU A 91 3.11 1.20 -3.09
C LEU A 91 4.41 2.00 -3.25
N GLU A 92 5.52 1.53 -2.67
CA GLU A 92 6.85 2.11 -2.86
C GLU A 92 7.33 1.98 -4.30
N GLU A 93 7.02 0.86 -4.96
CA GLU A 93 7.28 0.64 -6.38
C GLU A 93 6.33 1.45 -7.30
N GLY A 94 5.38 2.19 -6.72
CA GLY A 94 4.42 3.02 -7.45
C GLY A 94 3.25 2.24 -8.05
N MET A 95 3.09 0.96 -7.68
CA MET A 95 1.98 0.14 -8.12
C MET A 95 0.69 0.64 -7.48
N ARG A 96 -0.32 0.83 -8.32
CA ARG A 96 -1.64 1.35 -7.92
C ARG A 96 -2.67 0.23 -7.71
N ARG A 97 -2.28 -1.02 -7.89
CA ARG A 97 -3.14 -2.20 -7.78
C ARG A 97 -2.33 -3.38 -7.24
N PRO A 98 -2.94 -4.26 -6.42
CA PRO A 98 -2.26 -5.46 -5.94
C PRO A 98 -1.90 -6.37 -7.11
N CYS A 99 -0.64 -6.78 -7.24
CA CYS A 99 -0.28 -7.68 -8.33
C CYS A 99 -0.82 -9.10 -8.09
N CYS A 100 -1.23 -9.77 -9.17
CA CYS A 100 -1.91 -11.07 -9.16
C CYS A 100 -3.29 -11.09 -8.45
N TRP A 101 -3.93 -9.93 -8.24
CA TRP A 101 -5.31 -9.85 -7.75
C TRP A 101 -6.32 -9.84 -8.90
N PRO A 102 -7.22 -10.83 -9.01
CA PRO A 102 -8.21 -10.91 -10.09
C PRO A 102 -9.28 -9.80 -10.02
N GLY A 103 -9.33 -9.05 -8.92
CA GLY A 103 -10.25 -7.93 -8.70
C GLY A 103 -11.10 -8.11 -7.45
N CYS A 104 -11.55 -6.99 -6.88
CA CYS A 104 -12.46 -7.00 -5.75
C CYS A 104 -13.82 -7.58 -6.16
N LYS A 105 -14.42 -8.44 -5.32
CA LYS A 105 -15.77 -9.00 -5.56
C LYS A 105 -16.86 -7.92 -5.64
N HIS A 106 -16.60 -6.75 -5.05
CA HIS A 106 -17.48 -5.58 -5.09
C HIS A 106 -17.29 -4.73 -6.36
N ARG A 107 -16.39 -5.12 -7.27
CA ARG A 107 -16.27 -4.48 -8.57
C ARG A 107 -17.42 -4.95 -9.45
N GLU A 108 -18.44 -4.11 -9.62
CA GLU A 108 -19.43 -4.32 -10.68
C GLU A 108 -18.69 -4.43 -12.02
N ARG A 109 -18.80 -5.59 -12.67
CA ARG A 109 -18.28 -5.79 -14.02
C ARG A 109 -19.27 -5.12 -14.98
N ASN A 110 -19.29 -3.78 -15.02
CA ASN A 110 -20.02 -3.01 -16.03
C ASN A 110 -19.32 -3.07 -17.40
N GLY A 111 -18.88 -4.26 -17.80
CA GLY A 111 -18.42 -4.54 -19.15
C GLY A 111 -19.64 -4.79 -20.01
N LYS A 112 -20.02 -3.81 -20.84
CA LYS A 112 -20.81 -4.09 -22.03
C LYS A 112 -20.02 -5.11 -22.86
N ALA A 113 -20.69 -6.21 -23.24
CA ALA A 113 -20.18 -7.21 -24.17
C ALA A 113 -19.90 -6.59 -25.54
#